data_AF-A0A942NW12-F1
#
_entry.id   AF-A0A942NW12-F1
#
_cell.length_a   1.000
_cell.length_b   1.000
_cell.length_c   1.000
_cell.angle_alpha   90.00
_cell.angle_beta   90.00
_cell.angle_gamma   90.00
#
_symmetry.space_group_name_H-M   'P 1'
#
loop_
_entity.id
_entity.type
_entity.pdbx_description
1 polymer ?
#
loop_
_entity_poly.entity_id
_entity_poly.type
_entity_poly.pdbx_seq_one_letter_code
_entity_poly.pdbx_strand_id
1 'polypeptide(L)'
;MLMFEKRLLDFVAGISPWLAPLVPTYFAAYNAYYYLAKGKEWWDVGAVIVVALVVETIGLAGVHTAIQFWNWNRTRLKSDDAAPMGLAILAVVAYVVIIILVNGLLDWYAIADPDSLPYVKIVAVGLLSLLALNSALIVALRAGQADREFRAETARQERKDARKDGRKVADDEGKVSGNFPADWRKVRPFISDGEVVEIAKMSTRQIQEKYHLPQEKTARNWRGYATREVEQKDEVR
;
A
#
# COMPACT_ATOMS: atom_id res chain seq x y z
N MET A 1 -30.49 8.31 29.69
CA MET A 1 -29.51 9.41 29.73
C MET A 1 -28.16 9.06 29.06
N LEU A 2 -27.80 7.78 28.92
CA LEU A 2 -26.44 7.33 28.50
C LEU A 2 -26.13 7.22 27.00
N MET A 3 -27.13 7.11 26.09
CA MET A 3 -26.83 6.92 24.64
C MET A 3 -26.75 8.23 23.86
N PHE A 4 -27.57 9.22 24.20
CA PHE A 4 -27.59 10.51 23.50
C PHE A 4 -26.29 11.29 23.75
N GLU A 5 -25.86 11.35 25.01
CA GLU A 5 -24.60 11.98 25.41
C GLU A 5 -23.41 11.35 24.69
N LYS A 6 -23.31 10.01 24.67
CA LYS A 6 -22.25 9.31 23.94
C LYS A 6 -22.25 9.65 22.45
N ARG A 7 -23.42 9.63 21.79
CA ARG A 7 -23.54 9.98 20.37
C ARG A 7 -23.15 11.44 20.10
N LEU A 8 -23.52 12.36 20.99
CA LEU A 8 -23.16 13.76 20.87
C LEU A 8 -21.66 13.96 21.07
N LEU A 9 -21.05 13.30 22.06
CA LEU A 9 -19.60 13.33 22.28
C LEU A 9 -18.84 12.73 21.10
N ASP A 10 -19.29 11.60 20.56
CA ASP A 10 -18.69 10.98 19.37
C ASP A 10 -18.79 11.91 18.14
N PHE A 11 -19.91 12.62 17.98
CA PHE A 11 -20.10 13.60 16.93
C PHE A 11 -19.17 14.81 17.08
N VAL A 12 -19.08 15.39 18.29
CA VAL A 12 -18.20 16.52 18.59
C VAL A 12 -16.74 16.11 18.43
N ALA A 13 -16.35 14.94 18.92
CA ALA A 13 -15.01 14.39 18.75
C ALA A 13 -14.68 14.12 17.26
N GLY A 14 -15.67 13.75 16.46
CA GLY A 14 -15.53 13.56 15.03
C GLY A 14 -15.31 14.87 14.26
N ILE A 15 -15.96 15.97 14.66
CA ILE A 15 -15.90 17.27 13.97
C ILE A 15 -14.76 18.16 14.50
N SER A 16 -14.47 18.11 15.79
CA SER A 16 -13.51 19.01 16.45
C SER A 16 -12.12 19.05 15.76
N PRO A 17 -11.53 17.92 15.33
CA PRO A 17 -10.26 17.94 14.60
C PRO A 17 -10.31 18.69 13.26
N TRP A 18 -11.47 18.77 12.61
CA TRP A 18 -11.67 19.50 11.35
C TRP A 18 -11.89 21.00 11.56
N LEU A 19 -12.34 21.40 12.75
CA LEU A 19 -12.54 22.81 13.09
C LEU A 19 -11.30 23.45 13.72
N ALA A 20 -10.46 22.67 14.40
CA ALA A 20 -9.28 23.19 15.09
C ALA A 20 -8.36 24.03 14.19
N PRO A 21 -8.08 23.64 12.92
CA PRO A 21 -7.22 24.44 12.03
C PRO A 21 -7.85 25.77 11.60
N LEU A 22 -9.17 25.95 11.72
CA LEU A 22 -9.84 27.22 11.38
C LEU A 22 -9.36 28.38 12.26
N VAL A 23 -8.93 28.11 13.49
CA VAL A 23 -8.44 29.15 14.41
C VAL A 23 -7.15 29.81 13.88
N PRO A 24 -6.04 29.08 13.65
CA PRO A 24 -4.85 29.69 13.07
C PRO A 24 -5.10 30.23 11.65
N THR A 25 -5.96 29.60 10.86
CA THR A 25 -6.37 30.09 9.53
C THR A 25 -7.06 31.46 9.63
N TYR A 26 -7.96 31.65 10.59
CA TYR A 26 -8.61 32.94 10.84
C TYR A 26 -7.59 34.03 11.15
N PHE A 27 -6.65 33.80 12.07
CA PHE A 27 -5.65 34.80 12.42
C PHE A 27 -4.68 35.09 11.28
N ALA A 28 -4.27 34.06 10.52
CA ALA A 28 -3.44 34.26 9.34
C ALA A 28 -4.16 35.11 8.27
N ALA A 29 -5.45 34.84 8.03
CA ALA A 29 -6.28 35.60 7.11
C ALA A 29 -6.50 37.04 7.59
N TYR A 30 -6.77 37.22 8.89
CA TYR A 30 -6.92 38.53 9.51
C TYR A 30 -5.64 39.36 9.36
N ASN A 31 -4.48 38.79 9.73
CA ASN A 31 -3.20 39.49 9.66
C ASN A 31 -2.77 39.76 8.21
N ALA A 32 -3.03 38.82 7.30
CA ALA A 32 -2.84 39.05 5.87
C ALA A 32 -3.72 40.20 5.36
N TYR A 33 -4.99 40.26 5.76
CA TYR A 33 -5.87 41.36 5.39
C TYR A 33 -5.36 42.67 5.95
N TYR A 34 -5.26 42.81 7.28
CA TYR A 34 -5.01 44.10 7.92
C TYR A 34 -3.60 44.65 7.68
N TYR A 35 -2.59 43.79 7.63
CA TYR A 35 -1.20 44.25 7.53
C TYR A 35 -0.62 44.13 6.14
N LEU A 36 -1.05 43.16 5.31
CA LEU A 36 -0.41 42.90 4.01
C LEU A 36 -1.23 43.39 2.81
N ALA A 37 -2.57 43.28 2.88
CA ALA A 37 -3.45 43.59 1.76
C ALA A 37 -4.14 44.96 1.89
N LYS A 38 -4.66 45.31 3.08
CA LYS A 38 -5.56 46.43 3.33
C LYS A 38 -5.13 47.71 2.60
N GLY A 39 -5.95 48.12 1.64
CA GLY A 39 -5.76 49.35 0.87
C GLY A 39 -5.32 49.12 -0.58
N LYS A 40 -5.27 47.88 -1.07
CA LYS A 40 -4.95 47.53 -2.46
C LYS A 40 -6.17 46.96 -3.21
N GLU A 41 -7.23 47.76 -3.32
CA GLU A 41 -8.41 47.49 -4.18
C GLU A 41 -9.07 46.09 -4.02
N TRP A 42 -10.03 45.74 -4.88
CA TRP A 42 -10.84 44.51 -4.86
C TRP A 42 -10.05 43.19 -4.90
N TRP A 43 -8.77 43.22 -5.30
CA TRP A 43 -7.85 42.08 -5.23
C TRP A 43 -7.49 41.69 -3.79
N ASP A 44 -7.71 42.57 -2.81
CA ASP A 44 -7.42 42.35 -1.38
C ASP A 44 -8.16 41.16 -0.80
N VAL A 45 -9.44 41.00 -1.15
CA VAL A 45 -10.26 39.89 -0.62
C VAL A 45 -9.80 38.57 -1.22
N GLY A 46 -9.45 38.56 -2.51
CA GLY A 46 -8.93 37.38 -3.19
C GLY A 46 -7.63 36.87 -2.57
N ALA A 47 -6.68 37.76 -2.29
CA ALA A 47 -5.40 37.38 -1.67
C ALA A 47 -5.60 36.77 -0.27
N VAL A 48 -6.50 37.31 0.53
CA VAL A 48 -6.80 36.79 1.88
C VAL A 48 -7.44 35.41 1.83
N ILE A 49 -8.36 35.19 0.88
CA ILE A 49 -8.96 33.86 0.65
C ILE A 49 -7.88 32.86 0.26
N VAL A 50 -6.95 33.24 -0.63
CA VAL A 50 -5.83 32.38 -1.02
C VAL A 50 -4.96 32.02 0.18
N VAL A 51 -4.59 32.99 1.02
CA VAL A 51 -3.83 32.73 2.25
C VAL A 51 -4.59 31.76 3.15
N ALA A 52 -5.87 32.00 3.40
CA ALA A 52 -6.69 31.13 4.25
C ALA A 52 -6.73 29.68 3.73
N LEU A 53 -6.98 29.51 2.42
CA LEU A 53 -7.02 28.19 1.78
C LEU A 53 -5.66 27.48 1.83
N VAL A 54 -4.58 28.20 1.56
CA VAL A 54 -3.22 27.64 1.58
C VAL A 54 -2.85 27.17 2.98
N VAL A 55 -3.11 27.99 4.00
CA VAL A 55 -2.81 27.66 5.40
C VAL A 55 -3.59 26.41 5.83
N GLU A 56 -4.90 26.39 5.57
CA GLU A 56 -5.77 25.27 5.91
C GLU A 56 -5.36 23.97 5.20
N THR A 57 -5.20 24.03 3.87
CA THR A 57 -4.94 22.84 3.05
C THR A 57 -3.56 22.24 3.30
N ILE A 58 -2.52 23.06 3.50
CA ILE A 58 -1.18 22.58 3.85
C ILE A 58 -1.19 21.93 5.23
N GLY A 59 -1.83 22.57 6.22
CA GLY A 59 -1.95 22.01 7.57
C GLY A 59 -2.61 20.63 7.57
N LEU A 60 -3.78 20.53 6.93
CA LEU A 60 -4.53 19.28 6.82
C LEU A 60 -3.75 18.21 6.04
N ALA A 61 -3.18 18.56 4.89
CA ALA A 61 -2.43 17.62 4.06
C ALA A 61 -1.19 17.09 4.79
N GLY A 62 -0.48 17.94 5.54
CA GLY A 62 0.69 17.56 6.31
C GLY A 62 0.33 16.56 7.43
N VAL A 63 -0.66 16.88 8.25
CA VAL A 63 -1.10 16.01 9.35
C VAL A 63 -1.64 14.68 8.82
N HIS A 64 -2.47 14.71 7.78
CA HIS A 64 -2.97 13.50 7.14
C HIS A 64 -1.83 12.61 6.63
N THR A 65 -0.82 13.21 5.99
CA THR A 65 0.36 12.48 5.49
C THR A 65 1.14 11.83 6.63
N ALA A 66 1.35 12.55 7.74
CA ALA A 66 2.02 12.00 8.92
C ALA A 66 1.26 10.80 9.52
N ILE A 67 -0.08 10.89 9.63
CA ILE A 67 -0.93 9.79 10.10
C ILE A 67 -0.88 8.60 9.14
N GLN A 68 -0.94 8.84 7.83
CA GLN A 68 -0.82 7.78 6.82
C GLN A 68 0.52 7.04 6.96
N PHE A 69 1.61 7.76 7.15
CA PHE A 69 2.94 7.17 7.30
C PHE A 69 3.08 6.39 8.62
N TRP A 70 2.49 6.90 9.70
CA TRP A 70 2.41 6.18 10.96
C TRP A 70 1.68 4.84 10.80
N ASN A 71 0.51 4.85 10.15
CA ASN A 71 -0.28 3.64 9.91
C ASN A 71 0.43 2.64 8.99
N TRP A 72 1.08 3.14 7.92
CA TRP A 72 1.91 2.31 7.05
C TRP A 72 3.04 1.63 7.82
N ASN A 73 3.81 2.40 8.60
CA ASN A 73 4.94 1.86 9.34
C ASN A 73 4.56 0.83 10.41
N ARG A 74 3.31 0.88 10.91
CA ARG A 74 2.76 -0.13 11.84
C ARG A 74 2.26 -1.40 11.16
N THR A 75 1.77 -1.31 9.93
CA THR A 75 1.09 -2.41 9.22
C THR A 75 1.92 -3.04 8.09
N ARG A 76 3.04 -2.42 7.71
CA ARG A 76 3.95 -2.93 6.67
C ARG A 76 4.57 -4.28 7.05
N LEU A 77 4.90 -5.07 6.03
CA LEU A 77 5.73 -6.26 6.24
C LEU A 77 7.20 -5.84 6.44
N LYS A 78 8.00 -6.72 7.03
CA LYS A 78 9.46 -6.48 7.18
C LYS A 78 10.17 -6.33 5.83
N SER A 79 9.60 -6.90 4.76
CA SER A 79 10.13 -6.79 3.39
C SER A 79 9.84 -5.44 2.72
N ASP A 80 8.91 -4.67 3.26
CA ASP A 80 8.40 -3.46 2.59
C ASP A 80 9.13 -2.23 3.16
N ASP A 81 9.45 -1.25 2.32
CA ASP A 81 10.18 -0.06 2.74
C ASP A 81 9.38 0.79 3.75
N ALA A 82 10.09 1.38 4.71
CA ALA A 82 9.48 2.28 5.69
C ALA A 82 9.11 3.63 5.03
N ALA A 83 7.97 4.19 5.43
CA ALA A 83 7.61 5.54 5.07
C ALA A 83 8.42 6.56 5.91
N PRO A 84 8.92 7.65 5.32
CA PRO A 84 9.79 8.63 6.00
C PRO A 84 8.97 9.56 6.91
N MET A 85 8.46 9.02 8.01
CA MET A 85 7.59 9.70 8.97
C MET A 85 8.23 10.96 9.59
N GLY A 86 9.54 10.93 9.83
CA GLY A 86 10.27 12.08 10.36
C GLY A 86 10.17 13.30 9.44
N LEU A 87 10.23 13.11 8.12
CA LEU A 87 10.08 14.21 7.16
C LEU A 87 8.65 14.76 7.12
N ALA A 88 7.63 13.90 7.26
CA ALA A 88 6.24 14.34 7.34
C ALA A 88 5.97 15.15 8.61
N ILE A 89 6.49 14.73 9.76
CA ILE A 89 6.38 15.47 11.02
C ILE A 89 7.13 16.81 10.92
N LEU A 90 8.35 16.81 10.36
CA LEU A 90 9.12 18.02 10.13
C LEU A 90 8.36 19.03 9.26
N ALA A 91 7.71 18.57 8.20
CA ALA A 91 6.87 19.42 7.34
C ALA A 91 5.72 20.08 8.12
N VAL A 92 5.02 19.32 8.97
CA VAL A 92 3.95 19.86 9.83
C VAL A 92 4.49 20.88 10.83
N VAL A 93 5.60 20.57 11.51
CA VAL A 93 6.21 21.48 12.48
C VAL A 93 6.70 22.76 11.79
N ALA A 94 7.36 22.65 10.64
CA ALA A 94 7.82 23.80 9.87
C ALA A 94 6.66 24.72 9.46
N TYR A 95 5.53 24.13 9.03
CA TYR A 95 4.31 24.88 8.74
C TYR A 95 3.82 25.65 9.98
N VAL A 96 3.64 24.96 11.12
CA VAL A 96 3.15 25.58 12.35
C VAL A 96 4.06 26.72 12.81
N VAL A 97 5.38 26.50 12.78
CA VAL A 97 6.37 27.52 13.14
C VAL A 97 6.25 28.74 12.24
N ILE A 98 6.13 28.56 10.91
CA ILE A 98 5.97 29.68 9.96
C ILE A 98 4.71 30.49 10.29
N ILE A 99 3.56 29.84 10.52
CA ILE A 99 2.30 30.54 10.80
C ILE A 99 2.35 31.30 12.11
N ILE A 100 2.91 30.67 13.17
CA ILE A 100 3.08 31.34 14.47
C ILE A 100 4.01 32.53 14.34
N LEU A 101 5.15 32.39 13.63
CA LEU A 101 6.10 33.49 13.43
C LEU A 101 5.48 34.63 12.64
N VAL A 102 4.79 34.36 11.53
CA VAL A 102 4.15 35.40 10.72
C VAL A 102 3.12 36.17 11.54
N ASN A 103 2.22 35.46 12.25
CA ASN A 103 1.19 36.11 13.05
C ASN A 103 1.80 36.87 14.22
N GLY A 104 2.71 36.25 14.96
CA GLY A 104 3.37 36.87 16.10
C GLY A 104 4.19 38.09 15.72
N LEU A 105 4.95 38.04 14.62
CA LEU A 105 5.74 39.18 14.14
C LEU A 105 4.83 40.35 13.72
N LEU A 106 3.77 40.07 12.94
CA LEU A 106 2.88 41.13 12.46
C LEU A 106 2.13 41.79 13.62
N ASP A 107 1.56 41.01 14.54
CA ASP A 107 0.80 41.55 15.68
C ASP A 107 1.71 42.26 16.69
N TRP A 108 2.87 41.68 17.01
CA TRP A 108 3.81 42.29 17.95
C TRP A 108 4.31 43.64 17.46
N TYR A 109 4.83 43.71 16.23
CA TYR A 109 5.40 44.95 15.70
C TYR A 109 4.35 45.99 15.33
N ALA A 110 3.11 45.59 15.06
CA ALA A 110 2.01 46.54 14.91
C ALA A 110 1.71 47.31 16.21
N ILE A 111 2.02 46.73 17.38
CA ILE A 111 1.77 47.34 18.69
C ILE A 111 3.04 47.95 19.29
N ALA A 112 4.15 47.20 19.28
CA ALA A 112 5.36 47.54 20.02
C ALA A 112 6.26 48.56 19.29
N ASP A 113 6.36 48.47 17.96
CA ASP A 113 7.19 49.36 17.14
C ASP A 113 6.61 49.50 15.72
N PRO A 114 5.58 50.35 15.55
CA PRO A 114 4.87 50.51 14.29
C PRO A 114 5.75 51.03 13.14
N ASP A 115 6.82 51.76 13.44
CA ASP A 115 7.71 52.34 12.43
C ASP A 115 8.52 51.26 11.70
N SER A 116 8.80 50.15 12.38
CA SER A 116 9.49 48.99 11.79
C SER A 116 8.58 48.05 10.99
N LEU A 117 7.25 48.20 11.11
CA LEU A 117 6.26 47.31 10.51
C LEU A 117 6.45 47.10 8.99
N PRO A 118 6.81 48.11 8.16
CA PRO A 118 7.06 47.88 6.74
C PRO A 118 8.15 46.84 6.46
N TYR A 119 9.23 46.82 7.24
CA TYR A 119 10.30 45.83 7.09
C TYR A 119 9.84 44.43 7.53
N VAL A 120 9.06 44.36 8.61
CA VAL A 120 8.48 43.11 9.11
C VAL A 120 7.51 42.50 8.09
N LYS A 121 6.73 43.32 7.38
CA LYS A 121 5.85 42.84 6.30
C LYS A 121 6.63 42.11 5.19
N ILE A 122 7.81 42.61 4.82
CA ILE A 122 8.67 41.95 3.82
C ILE A 122 9.10 40.56 4.32
N VAL A 123 9.56 40.49 5.58
CA VAL A 123 9.94 39.21 6.21
C VAL A 123 8.75 38.26 6.28
N ALA A 124 7.56 38.74 6.66
CA ALA A 124 6.35 37.94 6.74
C ALA A 124 5.95 37.35 5.38
N VAL A 125 6.02 38.15 4.31
CA VAL A 125 5.77 37.65 2.94
C VAL A 125 6.81 36.60 2.53
N GLY A 126 8.09 36.80 2.89
CA GLY A 126 9.14 35.81 2.67
C GLY A 126 8.86 34.49 3.39
N LEU A 127 8.47 34.55 4.67
CA LEU A 127 8.10 33.38 5.47
C LEU A 127 6.87 32.65 4.89
N LEU A 128 5.82 33.37 4.51
CA LEU A 128 4.65 32.80 3.84
C LEU A 128 5.02 32.14 2.50
N SER A 129 5.99 32.70 1.77
CA SER A 129 6.48 32.10 0.52
C SER A 129 7.17 30.75 0.74
N LEU A 130 7.77 30.51 1.92
CA LEU A 130 8.37 29.21 2.26
C LEU A 130 7.32 28.09 2.41
N LEU A 131 6.04 28.43 2.58
CA LEU A 131 4.96 27.44 2.56
C LEU A 131 4.87 26.70 1.21
N ALA A 132 5.29 27.32 0.11
CA ALA A 132 5.35 26.65 -1.19
C ALA A 132 6.36 25.49 -1.18
N LEU A 133 7.54 25.68 -0.58
CA LEU A 133 8.54 24.61 -0.42
C LEU A 133 7.99 23.49 0.47
N ASN A 134 7.30 23.86 1.54
CA ASN A 134 6.70 22.89 2.45
C ASN A 134 5.60 22.07 1.76
N SER A 135 4.74 22.74 0.97
CA SER A 135 3.72 22.08 0.15
C SER A 135 4.34 21.11 -0.86
N ALA A 136 5.40 21.54 -1.57
CA ALA A 136 6.12 20.68 -2.50
C ALA A 136 6.71 19.44 -1.82
N LEU A 137 7.26 19.58 -0.60
CA LEU A 137 7.73 18.46 0.20
C LEU A 137 6.59 17.49 0.52
N ILE A 138 5.44 17.97 0.99
CA ILE A 138 4.28 17.11 1.28
C ILE A 138 3.82 16.36 0.02
N VAL A 139 3.74 17.04 -1.12
CA VAL A 139 3.37 16.41 -2.40
C VAL A 139 4.36 15.32 -2.78
N ALA A 140 5.66 15.58 -2.69
CA ALA A 140 6.70 14.60 -3.00
C ALA A 140 6.64 13.38 -2.07
N LEU A 141 6.42 13.61 -0.77
CA LEU A 141 6.25 12.54 0.21
C LEU A 141 5.04 11.66 -0.12
N ARG A 142 3.90 12.28 -0.47
CA ARG A 142 2.67 11.56 -0.86
C ARG A 142 2.84 10.77 -2.15
N ALA A 143 3.49 11.35 -3.16
CA ALA A 143 3.80 10.64 -4.40
C ALA A 143 4.66 9.40 -4.12
N GLY A 144 5.73 9.56 -3.32
CA GLY A 144 6.58 8.43 -2.93
C GLY A 144 5.85 7.38 -2.09
N GLN A 145 4.80 7.74 -1.35
CA GLN A 145 3.97 6.79 -0.62
C GLN A 145 3.02 6.02 -1.52
N ALA A 146 2.40 6.68 -2.50
CA ALA A 146 1.56 6.02 -3.49
C ALA A 146 2.35 4.94 -4.26
N ASP A 147 3.61 5.23 -4.62
CA ASP A 147 4.49 4.26 -5.26
C ASP A 147 4.79 3.04 -4.36
N ARG A 148 4.95 3.24 -3.04
CA ARG A 148 5.16 2.13 -2.08
C ARG A 148 3.93 1.24 -1.97
N GLU A 149 2.75 1.85 -1.89
CA GLU A 149 1.48 1.14 -1.82
C GLU A 149 1.28 0.30 -3.08
N PHE A 150 1.52 0.88 -4.26
CA PHE A 150 1.45 0.17 -5.53
C PHE A 150 2.41 -1.04 -5.58
N ARG A 151 3.69 -0.83 -5.25
CA ARG A 151 4.68 -1.92 -5.24
C ARG A 151 4.31 -3.05 -4.26
N ALA A 152 3.81 -2.69 -3.08
CA ALA A 152 3.39 -3.68 -2.09
C ALA A 152 2.15 -4.46 -2.55
N GLU A 153 1.22 -3.83 -3.24
CA GLU A 153 0.06 -4.48 -3.84
C GLU A 153 0.46 -5.44 -4.96
N THR A 154 1.33 -5.01 -5.88
CA THR A 154 1.86 -5.88 -6.94
C THR A 154 2.57 -7.09 -6.36
N ALA A 155 3.47 -6.90 -5.37
CA ALA A 155 4.17 -8.00 -4.72
C ALA A 155 3.22 -8.95 -3.97
N ARG A 156 2.15 -8.43 -3.35
CA ARG A 156 1.12 -9.26 -2.72
C ARG A 156 0.33 -10.07 -3.74
N GLN A 157 0.06 -9.49 -4.91
CA GLN A 157 -0.67 -10.15 -5.98
C GLN A 157 0.18 -11.28 -6.59
N GLU A 158 1.44 -11.01 -6.92
CA GLU A 158 2.40 -12.01 -7.39
C GLU A 158 2.55 -13.19 -6.41
N ARG A 159 2.64 -12.92 -5.11
CA ARG A 159 2.69 -13.97 -4.07
C ARG A 159 1.42 -14.81 -4.02
N LYS A 160 0.24 -14.23 -4.31
CA LYS A 160 -1.01 -14.98 -4.37
C LYS A 160 -1.07 -15.85 -5.63
N ASP A 161 -0.61 -15.33 -6.76
CA ASP A 161 -0.64 -16.06 -8.03
C ASP A 161 0.38 -17.22 -8.01
N ALA A 162 1.59 -17.00 -7.50
CA ALA A 162 2.56 -18.07 -7.26
C ALA A 162 2.04 -19.18 -6.33
N ARG A 163 1.24 -18.84 -5.30
CA ARG A 163 0.60 -19.83 -4.42
C ARG A 163 -0.50 -20.63 -5.12
N LYS A 164 -1.26 -19.99 -6.02
CA LYS A 164 -2.29 -20.69 -6.81
C LYS A 164 -1.66 -21.65 -7.80
N ASP A 165 -0.59 -21.24 -8.47
CA ASP A 165 0.12 -22.09 -9.41
C ASP A 165 0.81 -23.26 -8.71
N GLY A 166 1.49 -23.00 -7.58
CA GLY A 166 2.06 -24.07 -6.75
C GLY A 166 1.00 -25.06 -6.23
N ARG A 167 -0.22 -24.59 -5.90
CA ARG A 167 -1.32 -25.47 -5.50
C ARG A 167 -1.87 -26.29 -6.67
N LYS A 168 -1.96 -25.73 -7.88
CA LYS A 168 -2.36 -26.48 -9.08
C LYS A 168 -1.36 -27.58 -9.41
N VAL A 169 -0.05 -27.30 -9.31
CA VAL A 169 1.00 -28.31 -9.53
C VAL A 169 0.90 -29.43 -8.48
N ALA A 170 0.70 -29.09 -7.20
CA ALA A 170 0.51 -30.08 -6.15
C ALA A 170 -0.80 -30.89 -6.29
N ASP A 171 -1.89 -30.27 -6.76
CA ASP A 171 -3.17 -30.95 -7.03
C ASP A 171 -3.10 -31.85 -8.29
N ASP A 172 -2.25 -31.54 -9.27
CA ASP A 172 -1.97 -32.41 -10.43
C ASP A 172 -1.05 -33.58 -10.06
N GLU A 173 0.00 -33.35 -9.25
CA GLU A 173 0.86 -34.43 -8.73
C GLU A 173 0.09 -35.36 -7.77
N GLY A 174 -0.86 -34.83 -7.00
CA GLY A 174 -1.71 -35.60 -6.07
C GLY A 174 -2.83 -36.41 -6.72
N LYS A 175 -3.18 -36.17 -7.99
CA LYS A 175 -4.24 -36.92 -8.70
C LYS A 175 -3.80 -38.26 -9.29
N VAL A 176 -2.51 -38.60 -9.22
CA VAL A 176 -2.02 -39.93 -9.61
C VAL A 176 -2.17 -40.95 -8.47
N SER A 177 -2.53 -40.56 -7.24
CA SER A 177 -2.73 -41.50 -6.12
C SER A 177 -4.19 -41.98 -5.94
N GLY A 178 -4.95 -42.09 -7.02
CA GLY A 178 -6.29 -42.68 -7.01
C GLY A 178 -6.22 -44.16 -7.38
N ASN A 179 -6.61 -45.04 -6.45
CA ASN A 179 -6.82 -46.49 -6.60
C ASN A 179 -6.76 -46.97 -8.06
N PHE A 180 -5.57 -47.32 -8.53
CA PHE A 180 -5.36 -47.64 -9.94
C PHE A 180 -6.20 -48.86 -10.33
N PRO A 181 -6.97 -48.79 -11.44
CA PRO A 181 -7.77 -49.91 -11.90
C PRO A 181 -6.90 -51.15 -12.13
N ALA A 182 -7.32 -52.33 -11.66
CA ALA A 182 -6.55 -53.57 -11.86
C ALA A 182 -6.35 -53.95 -13.35
N ASP A 183 -7.14 -53.36 -14.25
CA ASP A 183 -7.11 -53.64 -15.69
C ASP A 183 -6.20 -52.66 -16.45
N TRP A 184 -5.16 -53.19 -17.10
CA TRP A 184 -4.19 -52.44 -17.91
C TRP A 184 -4.87 -51.55 -18.96
N ARG A 185 -5.98 -52.01 -19.56
CA ARG A 185 -6.68 -51.26 -20.62
C ARG A 185 -7.27 -49.95 -20.12
N LYS A 186 -7.62 -49.88 -18.85
CA LYS A 186 -8.15 -48.67 -18.22
C LYS A 186 -7.06 -47.72 -17.76
N VAL A 187 -5.86 -48.24 -17.54
CA VAL A 187 -4.70 -47.48 -17.05
C VAL A 187 -3.92 -46.89 -18.22
N ARG A 188 -3.83 -47.62 -19.33
CA ARG A 188 -3.06 -47.24 -20.51
C ARG A 188 -3.30 -45.81 -21.03
N PRO A 189 -4.53 -45.26 -21.07
CA PRO A 189 -4.77 -43.90 -21.54
C PRO A 189 -4.21 -42.80 -20.61
N PHE A 190 -3.93 -43.12 -19.36
CA PHE A 190 -3.47 -42.17 -18.34
C PHE A 190 -1.95 -42.20 -18.12
N ILE A 191 -1.23 -43.09 -18.81
CA ILE A 191 0.20 -43.29 -18.67
C ILE A 191 0.89 -42.96 -20.01
N SER A 192 1.97 -42.19 -19.93
CA SER A 192 2.77 -41.80 -21.09
C SER A 192 3.55 -42.98 -21.69
N ASP A 193 3.92 -42.89 -22.97
CA ASP A 193 4.72 -43.93 -23.63
C ASP A 193 6.08 -44.17 -22.93
N GLY A 194 6.68 -43.13 -22.35
CA GLY A 194 7.92 -43.25 -21.57
C GLY A 194 7.75 -44.04 -20.28
N GLU A 195 6.63 -43.85 -19.57
CA GLU A 195 6.30 -44.62 -18.38
C GLU A 195 5.96 -46.08 -18.70
N VAL A 196 5.37 -46.38 -19.86
CA VAL A 196 5.15 -47.77 -20.30
C VAL A 196 6.48 -48.52 -20.45
N VAL A 197 7.50 -47.88 -21.04
CA VAL A 197 8.86 -48.44 -21.14
C VAL A 197 9.49 -48.64 -19.77
N GLU A 198 9.27 -47.69 -18.85
CA GLU A 198 9.75 -47.79 -17.47
C GLU A 198 9.11 -49.00 -16.76
N ILE A 199 7.78 -49.16 -16.85
CA ILE A 199 7.02 -50.27 -16.27
C ILE A 199 7.50 -51.62 -16.84
N ALA A 200 7.81 -51.71 -18.14
CA ALA A 200 8.33 -52.95 -18.73
C ALA A 200 9.68 -53.37 -18.11
N LYS A 201 10.53 -52.40 -17.75
CA LYS A 201 11.87 -52.60 -17.17
C LYS A 201 11.84 -52.83 -15.66
N MET A 202 10.80 -52.40 -14.96
CA MET A 202 10.67 -52.57 -13.51
C MET A 202 10.38 -54.01 -13.10
N SER A 203 10.80 -54.37 -11.88
CA SER A 203 10.34 -55.60 -11.22
C SER A 203 8.89 -55.45 -10.76
N THR A 204 8.18 -56.58 -10.64
CA THR A 204 6.79 -56.61 -10.15
C THR A 204 6.63 -55.91 -8.81
N ARG A 205 7.61 -56.06 -7.92
CA ARG A 205 7.63 -55.42 -6.60
C ARG A 205 7.79 -53.90 -6.69
N GLN A 206 8.66 -53.40 -7.56
CA GLN A 206 8.81 -51.96 -7.80
C GLN A 206 7.54 -51.34 -8.37
N ILE A 207 6.84 -52.04 -9.26
CA ILE A 207 5.55 -51.58 -9.80
C ILE A 207 4.50 -51.54 -8.68
N GLN A 208 4.46 -52.57 -7.84
CA GLN A 208 3.52 -52.65 -6.72
C GLN A 208 3.74 -51.51 -5.72
N GLU A 209 5.00 -51.22 -5.38
CA GLU A 209 5.38 -50.16 -4.45
C GLU A 209 5.14 -48.77 -5.06
N LYS A 210 5.51 -48.55 -6.34
CA LYS A 210 5.36 -47.25 -7.03
C LYS A 210 3.89 -46.87 -7.27
N TYR A 211 3.03 -47.84 -7.59
CA TYR A 211 1.62 -47.59 -7.93
C TYR A 211 0.63 -48.05 -6.85
N HIS A 212 1.13 -48.40 -5.66
CA HIS A 212 0.34 -48.85 -4.51
C HIS A 212 -0.69 -49.94 -4.85
N LEU A 213 -0.30 -50.92 -5.66
CA LEU A 213 -1.21 -51.97 -6.11
C LEU A 213 -1.47 -52.99 -4.99
N PRO A 214 -2.73 -53.36 -4.71
CA PRO A 214 -3.05 -54.26 -3.61
C PRO A 214 -2.67 -55.73 -3.90
N GLN A 215 -2.52 -56.10 -5.17
CA GLN A 215 -2.24 -57.47 -5.59
C GLN A 215 -1.00 -57.53 -6.49
N GLU A 216 -0.05 -58.41 -6.15
CA GLU A 216 1.14 -58.68 -6.96
C GLU A 216 0.79 -59.16 -8.38
N LYS A 217 -0.30 -59.93 -8.50
CA LYS A 217 -0.83 -60.42 -9.78
C LYS A 217 -1.16 -59.28 -10.75
N THR A 218 -1.67 -58.16 -10.24
CA THR A 218 -1.99 -56.96 -11.04
C THR A 218 -0.72 -56.31 -11.58
N ALA A 219 0.28 -56.11 -10.73
CA ALA A 219 1.59 -55.57 -11.13
C ALA A 219 2.28 -56.46 -12.18
N ARG A 220 2.18 -57.80 -12.02
CA ARG A 220 2.74 -58.77 -12.98
C ARG A 220 2.03 -58.69 -14.33
N ASN A 221 0.70 -58.57 -14.32
CA ASN A 221 -0.08 -58.43 -15.56
C ASN A 221 0.27 -57.14 -16.29
N TRP A 222 0.35 -56.02 -15.57
CA TRP A 222 0.73 -54.73 -16.15
C TRP A 222 2.11 -54.77 -16.80
N ARG A 223 3.10 -55.32 -16.10
CA ARG A 223 4.44 -55.53 -16.68
C ARG A 223 4.37 -56.37 -17.96
N GLY A 224 3.59 -57.45 -17.95
CA GLY A 224 3.41 -58.31 -19.11
C GLY A 224 2.79 -57.62 -20.31
N TYR A 225 1.81 -56.72 -20.10
CA TYR A 225 1.23 -55.93 -21.18
C TYR A 225 2.16 -54.83 -21.67
N ALA A 226 2.83 -54.11 -20.76
CA ALA A 226 3.82 -53.10 -21.10
C ALA A 226 4.96 -53.69 -21.95
N THR A 227 5.47 -54.87 -21.58
CA THR A 227 6.54 -55.56 -22.31
C THR A 227 6.12 -55.90 -23.74
N ARG A 228 4.92 -56.49 -23.93
CA ARG A 228 4.40 -56.81 -25.27
C ARG A 228 4.19 -55.57 -26.13
N GLU A 229 3.79 -54.45 -25.53
CA GLU A 229 3.56 -53.21 -26.26
C GLU A 229 4.87 -52.56 -26.70
N VAL A 230 5.92 -52.65 -25.88
CA VAL A 230 7.28 -52.23 -26.25
C VAL A 230 7.80 -53.11 -27.39
N GLU A 231 7.67 -54.44 -27.27
CA GLU A 231 8.09 -55.40 -28.31
C GLU A 231 7.36 -55.15 -29.64
N GLN A 232 6.04 -54.92 -29.62
CA GLN A 232 5.26 -54.60 -30.84
C GLN A 232 5.66 -53.27 -31.48
N LYS A 233 6.05 -52.27 -30.69
CA LYS A 233 6.51 -50.97 -31.23
C LYS A 233 7.91 -51.06 -31.82
N ASP A 234 8.76 -51.93 -31.28
CA ASP A 234 10.11 -52.18 -31.78
C ASP A 234 10.10 -53.02 -33.08
N GLU A 235 9.10 -53.90 -33.29
CA GLU A 235 8.93 -54.67 -34.53
C GLU A 235 8.38 -53.86 -35.73
N VAL A 236 7.74 -52.72 -35.46
CA VAL A 236 7.10 -51.86 -36.49
C VAL A 236 8.02 -50.71 -36.94
N ARG A 237 9.20 -50.57 -36.35
CA ARG A 237 10.19 -49.54 -36.64
C ARG A 237 11.31 -50.03 -37.54
#